data_AF-A0A172YX15-F1
#
_entry.id   AF-A0A172YX15-F1
#
_cell.length_a   1.000
_cell.length_b   1.000
_cell.length_c   1.000
_cell.angle_alpha   90.00
_cell.angle_beta   90.00
_cell.angle_gamma   90.00
#
_symmetry.space_group_name_H-M   'P 1'
#
loop_
_entity.id
_entity.type
_entity.pdbx_description
1 polymer ?
#
loop_
_entity_poly.entity_id
_entity_poly.type
_entity_poly.pdbx_seq_one_letter_code
_entity_poly.pdbx_strand_id
1 'polypeptide(L)' 'MNTLLAQFLQESLEEQKKQTAILERMAEQQSLLIQALADDQVEQDPDAPPLTYMDGTPCQ' A
#
# COMPACT_ATOMS: atom_id res chain seq x y z
N MET A 1 7.09 -42.76 -6.46
CA MET A 1 7.62 -41.58 -7.18
C MET A 1 6.56 -40.50 -7.40
N ASN A 2 5.33 -40.85 -7.81
CA ASN A 2 4.25 -39.88 -8.05
C ASN A 2 3.68 -39.21 -6.77
N THR A 3 3.74 -39.90 -5.64
CA THR A 3 3.24 -39.42 -4.34
C THR A 3 4.10 -38.33 -3.70
N LEU A 4 5.42 -38.40 -3.84
CA LEU A 4 6.35 -37.38 -3.33
C LEU A 4 6.19 -36.06 -4.10
N LEU A 5 6.03 -36.15 -5.42
CA LEU A 5 5.72 -35.00 -6.28
C LEU A 5 4.38 -34.35 -5.89
N ALA A 6 3.35 -35.16 -5.62
CA ALA A 6 2.07 -34.65 -5.17
C ALA A 6 2.17 -33.91 -3.82
N GLN A 7 2.94 -34.44 -2.87
CA GLN A 7 3.20 -33.78 -1.58
C GLN A 7 3.94 -32.45 -1.75
N PHE A 8 5.01 -32.43 -2.55
CA PHE A 8 5.76 -31.21 -2.81
C PHE A 8 4.91 -30.12 -3.48
N LEU A 9 4.07 -30.50 -4.45
CA LEU A 9 3.13 -29.58 -5.10
C LEU A 9 2.09 -29.05 -4.12
N GLN A 10 1.60 -29.89 -3.19
CA GLN A 10 0.67 -29.45 -2.16
C GLN A 10 1.32 -28.46 -1.19
N GLU A 11 2.53 -28.73 -0.71
CA GLU A 11 3.28 -27.83 0.17
C GLU A 11 3.56 -26.49 -0.54
N SER A 12 3.98 -26.53 -1.80
CA SER A 12 4.23 -25.33 -2.59
C SER A 12 2.94 -24.51 -2.81
N LEU A 13 1.81 -25.17 -3.03
CA LEU A 13 0.51 -24.50 -3.16
C LEU A 13 0.07 -23.86 -1.83
N GLU A 14 0.28 -24.52 -0.69
CA GLU A 14 -0.01 -23.94 0.61
C GLU A 14 0.86 -22.71 0.90
N GLU A 15 2.14 -22.77 0.55
CA GLU A 15 3.04 -21.63 0.70
C GLU A 15 2.65 -20.47 -0.21
N GLN A 16 2.28 -20.75 -1.46
CA GLN A 16 1.78 -19.72 -2.38
C GLN A 16 0.52 -19.04 -1.82
N LYS A 17 -0.43 -19.81 -1.28
CA LYS A 17 -1.65 -19.25 -0.67
C LYS A 17 -1.33 -18.34 0.51
N LYS A 18 -0.37 -18.71 1.37
CA LYS A 18 0.08 -17.86 2.48
C LYS A 18 0.69 -16.56 1.97
N GLN A 19 1.55 -16.64 0.95
CA GLN A 19 2.16 -15.45 0.34
C GLN A 19 1.10 -14.52 -0.28
N THR A 20 0.12 -15.06 -0.99
CA THR A 20 -1.01 -14.28 -1.54
C THR A 20 -1.78 -13.59 -0.43
N ALA A 21 -2.12 -14.29 0.65
CA ALA A 21 -2.84 -13.69 1.78
C ALA A 21 -2.02 -12.57 2.48
N ILE A 22 -0.69 -12.68 2.51
CA ILE A 22 0.18 -11.61 3.02
C ILE A 22 0.13 -10.40 2.08
N LEU A 23 0.20 -10.61 0.76
CA LEU A 23 0.12 -9.52 -0.22
C LEU A 23 -1.22 -8.78 -0.17
N GLU A 24 -2.33 -9.50 -0.01
CA GLU A 24 -3.66 -8.91 0.18
C GLU A 24 -3.69 -7.99 1.41
N ARG A 25 -3.17 -8.46 2.56
CA ARG A 25 -3.08 -7.65 3.78
C ARG A 25 -2.17 -6.42 3.61
N MET A 26 -1.07 -6.56 2.89
CA MET A 26 -0.19 -5.42 2.59
C MET A 26 -0.92 -4.37 1.74
N ALA A 27 -1.69 -4.80 0.74
CA ALA A 27 -2.47 -3.89 -0.08
C ALA A 27 -3.55 -3.15 0.73
N GLU A 28 -4.24 -3.84 1.64
CA GLU A 28 -5.20 -3.23 2.56
C GLU A 28 -4.52 -2.17 3.45
N GLN A 29 -3.37 -2.49 4.04
CA GLN A 29 -2.60 -1.56 4.88
C GLN A 29 -2.11 -0.34 4.08
N GLN A 30 -1.65 -0.55 2.85
CA GLN A 30 -1.23 0.55 1.97
C GLN A 30 -2.40 1.47 1.62
N SER A 31 -3.60 0.91 1.38
CA SER A 31 -4.81 1.70 1.14
C SER A 31 -5.15 2.57 2.35
N LEU A 32 -5.08 2.03 3.57
CA LEU A 32 -5.33 2.79 4.79
C LEU A 32 -4.30 3.92 4.98
N LEU A 33 -3.02 3.65 4.70
CA LEU A 33 -1.97 4.66 4.79
C LEU A 33 -2.20 5.80 3.78
N ILE A 34 -2.54 5.46 2.52
CA ILE A 34 -2.86 6.45 1.49
C ILE A 34 -4.05 7.31 1.94
N GLN A 35 -5.07 6.69 2.53
CA GLN A 35 -6.26 7.40 2.98
C GLN A 35 -5.94 8.36 4.12
N ALA A 36 -5.16 7.93 5.12
CA ALA A 36 -4.72 8.80 6.21
C ALA A 36 -3.88 9.99 5.69
N LEU A 37 -2.95 9.74 4.76
CA LEU A 37 -2.15 10.81 4.15
C LEU A 37 -2.97 11.76 3.27
N ALA A 38 -4.07 11.28 2.68
CA ALA A 38 -4.99 12.12 1.92
C ALA A 38 -5.83 13.00 2.85
N ASP A 39 -6.35 12.44 3.94
CA ASP A 39 -7.13 13.17 4.94
C ASP A 39 -6.31 14.31 5.58
N ASP A 40 -5.02 14.07 5.88
CA ASP A 40 -4.09 15.08 6.40
C ASP A 40 -3.84 16.27 5.43
N GLN A 41 -4.13 16.12 4.13
CA GLN A 41 -3.92 17.17 3.13
C GLN A 41 -5.14 18.08 2.92
N VAL A 42 -6.32 17.74 3.44
CA VAL A 42 -7.57 18.47 3.17
C VAL A 42 -7.72 19.72 4.06
N GLU A 43 -7.05 19.78 5.21
CA GLU A 43 -7.14 20.88 6.19
C GLU A 43 -6.03 21.95 6.04
N GLN A 44 -5.62 22.27 4.81
CA GLN A 44 -4.74 23.42 4.59
C GLN A 44 -5.57 24.69 4.46
N ASP A 45 -5.52 25.53 5.50
CA ASP A 45 -6.03 26.90 5.49
C ASP A 45 -5.53 27.63 4.22
N PRO A 46 -6.42 28.25 3.41
CA PRO A 46 -6.03 28.96 2.20
C PRO A 46 -5.07 30.14 2.45
N ASP A 47 -4.99 30.64 3.69
CA ASP A 47 -4.03 31.67 4.11
C ASP A 47 -2.77 31.06 4.78
N ALA A 48 -2.67 29.73 4.91
CA ALA A 48 -1.47 29.09 5.44
C ALA A 48 -0.27 29.31 4.48
N PRO A 49 0.93 29.59 5.02
CA PRO A 49 2.12 29.70 4.19
C PRO A 49 2.37 28.37 3.47
N PRO A 50 2.77 28.40 2.18
CA PRO A 50 2.93 27.20 1.39
C PRO A 50 3.95 26.27 2.03
N LEU A 51 3.51 25.05 2.33
CA LEU A 51 4.34 24.01 2.95
C LEU A 51 5.35 23.40 1.96
N THR A 52 5.14 23.63 0.67
CA THR A 52 6.03 23.18 -0.40
C THR A 52 6.91 24.34 -0.86
N TYR A 53 8.22 24.20 -0.72
CA TYR A 53 9.19 25.16 -1.26
C TYR A 53 9.10 25.17 -2.80
N MET A 54 8.88 26.34 -3.41
CA MET A 54 8.70 26.53 -4.86
C MET A 54 7.42 25.87 -5.41
N ASP A 55 6.28 26.07 -4.75
CA ASP A 55 4.95 25.61 -5.20
C ASP A 55 4.50 26.22 -6.55
N GLY A 56 5.23 27.22 -7.06
CA GLY A 56 4.98 27.81 -8.37
C GLY A 56 3.74 28.69 -8.41
N THR A 57 3.13 28.98 -7.25
CA THR A 57 2.02 29.90 -7.16
C THR A 57 2.51 31.29 -7.59
N PRO A 58 1.87 31.92 -8.59
CA PRO A 58 2.34 33.19 -9.11
C PRO A 58 2.30 34.24 -8.00
N CYS A 59 3.43 34.90 -7.75
CA CYS A 59 3.48 36.07 -6.88
C CYS A 59 2.51 37.13 -7.42
N GLN A 60 1.50 37.52 -6.63
CA GLN A 60 0.70 38.72 -6.88
C GLN A 60 1.46 39.97 -6.47
#